data_AF-A0A7Y4VPT9-F1
#
_entry.id   AF-A0A7Y4VPT9-F1
#
_cell.length_a   1.000
_cell.length_b   1.000
_cell.length_c   1.000
_cell.angle_alpha   90.00
_cell.angle_beta   90.00
_cell.angle_gamma   90.00
#
_symmetry.space_group_name_H-M   'P 1'
#
loop_
_entity.id
_entity.type
_entity.pdbx_description
1 polymer ?
#
loop_
_entity_poly.entity_id
_entity_poly.type
_entity_poly.pdbx_seq_one_letter_code
_entity_poly.pdbx_strand_id
1 'polypeptide(L)'
;MTTLAQKLHPDRFTEMSPFMAAIVGYVLGETLTDPAIAEITVSESEDLVYVRKAGGVGFSGVQSLTDLRNNWNHLLDAAGLTPDERREAMRLFMARVSVVPGTGV
;
A
#
# COMPACT_ATOMS: atom_id res chain seq x y z
N MET A 1 -12.58 11.47 17.71
CA MET A 1 -12.92 10.89 16.39
C MET A 1 -11.73 10.07 15.94
N THR A 2 -11.96 8.82 15.53
CA THR A 2 -10.88 7.95 15.07
C THR A 2 -10.49 8.32 13.63
N THR A 3 -9.21 8.58 13.37
CA THR A 3 -8.73 8.91 12.03
C THR A 3 -8.60 7.66 11.15
N LEU A 4 -8.52 7.84 9.82
CA LEU A 4 -8.24 6.75 8.89
C LEU A 4 -6.94 6.01 9.26
N ALA A 5 -5.90 6.73 9.66
CA ALA A 5 -4.64 6.15 10.11
C ALA A 5 -4.80 5.27 11.35
N GLN A 6 -5.55 5.73 12.35
CA GLN A 6 -5.85 4.91 13.53
C GLN A 6 -6.66 3.66 13.15
N LYS A 7 -7.54 3.73 12.15
CA LYS A 7 -8.32 2.57 11.71
C LYS A 7 -7.51 1.58 10.89
N LEU A 8 -6.55 2.04 10.10
CA LEU A 8 -5.70 1.17 9.28
C LEU A 8 -4.41 0.75 9.98
N HIS A 9 -4.16 1.23 11.20
CA HIS A 9 -2.92 0.97 11.93
C HIS A 9 -2.64 -0.54 12.09
N PRO A 10 -1.42 -1.01 11.79
CA PRO A 10 -1.05 -2.43 11.84
C PRO A 10 -1.36 -3.13 13.16
N ASP A 11 -1.19 -2.45 14.30
CA ASP A 11 -1.48 -3.00 15.63
C ASP A 11 -2.94 -3.48 15.82
N ARG A 12 -3.86 -3.07 14.94
CA ARG A 12 -5.25 -3.55 14.95
C ARG A 12 -5.42 -4.92 14.29
N PHE A 13 -4.41 -5.43 13.60
CA PHE A 13 -4.50 -6.60 12.72
C PHE A 13 -3.34 -7.56 12.98
N THR A 14 -3.57 -8.62 13.76
CA THR A 14 -2.52 -9.59 14.15
C THR A 14 -1.94 -10.35 12.97
N GLU A 15 -2.74 -10.57 11.91
CA GLU A 15 -2.33 -11.29 10.69
C GLU A 15 -1.72 -10.37 9.63
N MET A 16 -1.58 -9.06 9.91
CA MET A 16 -1.01 -8.13 8.94
C MET A 16 0.48 -8.40 8.77
N SER A 17 0.89 -8.69 7.53
CA SER A 17 2.31 -8.86 7.21
C SER A 17 3.06 -7.52 7.39
N PRO A 18 4.35 -7.55 7.78
CA PRO A 18 5.18 -6.35 7.86
C PRO A 18 5.22 -5.56 6.54
N PHE A 19 5.07 -6.26 5.41
CA PHE A 19 5.03 -5.62 4.11
C PHE A 19 3.73 -4.84 3.88
N MET A 20 2.57 -5.41 4.24
CA MET A 20 1.31 -4.65 4.18
C MET A 20 1.30 -3.48 5.16
N ALA A 21 1.90 -3.63 6.36
CA ALA A 21 2.07 -2.52 7.29
C ALA A 21 2.88 -1.36 6.67
N ALA A 22 3.97 -1.68 5.96
CA ALA A 22 4.78 -0.69 5.25
C ALA A 22 4.01 -0.01 4.11
N ILE A 23 3.17 -0.76 3.37
CA ILE A 23 2.28 -0.23 2.34
C ILE A 23 1.25 0.72 2.93
N VAL A 24 0.62 0.36 4.06
CA VAL A 24 -0.32 1.25 4.77
C VAL A 24 0.38 2.56 5.13
N GLY A 25 1.57 2.49 5.73
CA GLY A 25 2.36 3.67 6.06
C GLY A 25 2.61 4.54 4.83
N TYR A 26 3.09 3.94 3.74
CA TYR A 26 3.35 4.66 2.49
C TYR A 26 2.10 5.34 1.89
N VAL A 27 0.97 4.64 1.85
CA VAL A 27 -0.30 5.16 1.30
C VAL A 27 -0.81 6.34 2.13
N LEU A 28 -0.69 6.25 3.45
CA LEU A 28 -1.13 7.29 4.38
C LEU A 28 -0.11 8.43 4.55
N GLY A 29 1.12 8.26 4.07
CA GLY A 29 2.22 9.21 4.31
C GLY A 29 2.78 9.14 5.73
N GLU A 30 2.63 8.00 6.40
CA GLU A 30 3.14 7.73 7.75
C GLU A 30 4.31 6.73 7.72
N THR A 31 5.12 6.75 8.78
CA THR A 31 6.18 5.76 8.99
C THR A 31 5.72 4.74 10.03
N LEU A 32 5.27 3.58 9.55
CA LEU A 32 4.74 2.50 10.40
C LEU A 32 5.70 1.30 10.54
N THR A 33 6.77 1.28 9.75
CA THR A 33 7.78 0.23 9.73
C THR A 33 9.17 0.82 9.53
N ASP A 34 10.20 0.08 9.95
CA ASP A 34 11.60 0.37 9.65
C ASP A 34 12.25 -0.85 8.95
N PRO A 35 12.71 -0.74 7.69
CA PRO A 35 12.69 0.46 6.85
C PRO A 35 11.30 0.80 6.31
N ALA A 36 11.04 2.10 6.13
CA ALA A 36 9.84 2.60 5.44
C ALA A 36 9.95 2.40 3.92
N ILE A 37 8.81 2.39 3.23
CA ILE A 37 8.77 2.45 1.77
C ILE A 37 8.91 3.90 1.32
N ALA A 38 9.84 4.15 0.40
CA ALA A 38 10.06 5.46 -0.20
C ALA A 38 9.28 5.64 -1.52
N GLU A 39 9.12 4.56 -2.30
CA GLU A 39 8.39 4.60 -3.56
C GLU A 39 7.78 3.24 -3.89
N ILE A 40 6.55 3.26 -4.40
CA ILE A 40 5.88 2.10 -5.00
C ILE A 40 5.53 2.43 -6.44
N THR A 41 5.91 1.51 -7.31
CA THR A 41 5.73 1.61 -8.75
C THR A 41 5.21 0.27 -9.26
N VAL A 42 4.24 0.26 -10.17
CA VAL A 42 3.59 -0.99 -10.61
C VAL A 42 3.60 -1.17 -12.11
N SER A 43 3.70 -2.43 -12.54
CA SER A 43 3.54 -2.87 -13.93
C SER A 43 2.22 -3.63 -14.05
N GLU A 44 1.24 -3.05 -14.73
CA GLU A 44 -0.06 -3.71 -14.98
C GLU A 44 0.09 -4.89 -15.94
N SER A 45 0.99 -4.79 -16.93
CA SER A 45 1.19 -5.83 -17.94
C SER A 45 1.87 -7.07 -17.36
N GLU A 46 2.77 -6.87 -16.39
CA GLU A 46 3.51 -7.97 -15.74
C GLU A 46 2.84 -8.41 -14.44
N ASP A 47 1.79 -7.72 -13.99
CA ASP A 47 1.15 -7.90 -12.69
C ASP A 47 2.16 -7.82 -11.54
N LEU A 48 3.12 -6.88 -11.59
CA LEU A 48 4.20 -6.77 -10.60
C LEU A 48 4.21 -5.44 -9.85
N VAL A 49 4.55 -5.52 -8.56
CA VAL A 49 4.79 -4.37 -7.67
C VAL A 49 6.29 -4.25 -7.39
N TYR A 50 6.83 -3.08 -7.75
CA TYR A 50 8.19 -2.68 -7.47
C TYR A 50 8.23 -1.72 -6.29
N VAL A 51 9.08 -2.01 -5.31
CA VAL A 51 9.21 -1.19 -4.09
C VAL A 51 10.65 -0.74 -3.90
N ARG A 52 10.82 0.55 -3.63
CA ARG A 52 12.08 1.11 -3.13
C ARG A 52 11.92 1.47 -1.66
N LYS A 53 12.78 0.89 -0.81
CA LYS A 53 12.87 1.22 0.61
C LYS A 53 13.65 2.52 0.83
N ALA A 54 13.34 3.24 1.90
CA ALA A 54 14.11 4.41 2.31
C ALA A 54 15.59 4.03 2.51
N GLY A 55 16.51 4.81 1.93
CA GLY A 55 17.95 4.52 1.95
C GLY A 55 18.43 3.41 1.00
N GLY A 56 17.51 2.73 0.28
CA GLY A 56 17.85 1.69 -0.68
C GLY A 56 18.24 2.25 -2.07
N VAL A 57 19.16 1.58 -2.75
CA VAL A 57 19.52 1.86 -4.14
C VAL A 57 18.74 0.90 -5.05
N GLY A 58 17.78 1.42 -5.81
CA GLY A 58 16.98 0.66 -6.77
C GLY A 58 15.67 0.07 -6.23
N PHE A 59 14.91 -0.56 -7.12
CA PHE A 59 13.66 -1.24 -6.80
C PHE A 59 13.87 -2.75 -6.74
N SER A 60 13.05 -3.43 -5.96
CA SER A 60 12.89 -4.88 -6.02
C SER A 60 11.44 -5.21 -6.35
N GLY A 61 11.21 -6.20 -7.22
CA GLY A 61 9.90 -6.81 -7.39
C GLY A 61 9.56 -7.63 -6.15
N VAL A 62 8.38 -7.41 -5.55
CA VAL A 62 8.06 -8.00 -4.24
C VAL A 62 6.82 -8.89 -4.26
N GLN A 63 5.78 -8.53 -5.02
CA GLN A 63 4.52 -9.28 -5.08
C GLN A 63 3.73 -8.99 -6.36
N SER A 64 2.66 -9.77 -6.57
CA SER A 64 1.66 -9.52 -7.59
C SER A 64 0.88 -8.22 -7.32
N LEU A 65 0.58 -7.45 -8.36
CA LEU A 65 -0.28 -6.27 -8.26
C LEU A 65 -1.72 -6.65 -7.90
N THR A 66 -2.21 -7.76 -8.45
CA THR A 66 -3.52 -8.33 -8.11
C THR A 66 -3.60 -8.69 -6.63
N ASP A 67 -2.56 -9.35 -6.08
CA ASP A 67 -2.52 -9.68 -4.65
C ASP A 67 -2.48 -8.43 -3.77
N LEU A 68 -1.69 -7.42 -4.15
CA LEU A 68 -1.69 -6.13 -3.45
C LEU A 68 -3.09 -5.51 -3.38
N ARG A 69 -3.80 -5.48 -4.52
CA ARG A 69 -5.17 -4.93 -4.61
C ARG A 69 -6.14 -5.72 -3.74
N ASN A 70 -6.07 -7.05 -3.77
CA ASN A 70 -6.92 -7.92 -2.96
C ASN A 70 -6.65 -7.71 -1.47
N ASN A 71 -5.39 -7.74 -1.05
CA ASN A 71 -4.98 -7.52 0.34
C ASN A 71 -5.41 -6.13 0.84
N TRP A 72 -5.28 -5.10 0.00
CA TRP A 72 -5.76 -3.76 0.33
C TRP A 72 -7.28 -3.75 0.55
N ASN A 73 -8.07 -4.32 -0.37
CA ASN A 73 -9.52 -4.38 -0.24
C ASN A 73 -9.96 -5.14 1.01
N HIS A 74 -9.37 -6.31 1.27
CA HIS A 74 -9.66 -7.09 2.47
C HIS A 74 -9.36 -6.31 3.76
N LEU A 75 -8.26 -5.55 3.79
CA LEU A 75 -7.94 -4.67 4.90
C LEU A 75 -9.02 -3.60 5.10
N LEU A 76 -9.46 -2.92 4.03
CA LEU A 76 -10.50 -1.89 4.12
C LEU A 76 -11.83 -2.45 4.64
N ASP A 77 -12.18 -3.67 4.22
CA ASP A 77 -13.40 -4.35 4.65
C ASP A 77 -13.32 -4.75 6.14
N ALA A 78 -12.14 -5.16 6.61
CA ALA A 78 -11.90 -5.51 8.02
C ALA A 78 -11.77 -4.29 8.95
N ALA A 79 -11.40 -3.12 8.43
CA ALA A 79 -11.05 -1.95 9.23
C ALA A 79 -12.25 -1.22 9.86
N GLY A 80 -13.48 -1.54 9.44
CA GLY A 80 -14.71 -0.89 9.91
C GLY A 80 -14.81 0.57 9.45
N LEU A 81 -14.46 0.82 8.19
CA LEU A 81 -14.51 2.16 7.59
C LEU A 81 -15.94 2.57 7.26
N THR A 82 -16.21 3.87 7.37
CA THR A 82 -17.39 4.47 6.73
C THR A 82 -17.21 4.50 5.21
N PRO A 83 -18.29 4.70 4.42
CA PRO A 83 -18.17 4.85 2.98
C PRO A 83 -17.21 5.96 2.55
N ASP A 84 -17.20 7.08 3.28
CA ASP A 84 -16.35 8.24 2.98
C ASP A 84 -14.89 7.93 3.25
N GLU A 85 -14.60 7.27 4.38
CA GLU A 85 -13.25 6.82 4.73
C GLU A 85 -12.72 5.78 3.73
N ARG A 86 -13.57 4.85 3.27
CA ARG A 86 -13.19 3.87 2.25
C ARG A 86 -12.86 4.54 0.92
N ARG A 87 -13.66 5.54 0.50
CA ARG A 87 -13.37 6.34 -0.71
C ARG A 87 -12.05 7.09 -0.58
N GLU A 88 -11.78 7.68 0.58
CA GLU A 88 -10.52 8.39 0.81
C GLU A 88 -9.32 7.43 0.80
N ALA A 89 -9.43 6.26 1.43
CA ALA A 89 -8.40 5.24 1.40
C ALA A 89 -8.09 4.77 -0.03
N MET A 90 -9.11 4.56 -0.86
CA MET A 90 -8.94 4.20 -2.27
C MET A 90 -8.28 5.34 -3.07
N ARG A 91 -8.68 6.60 -2.83
CA ARG A 91 -8.08 7.77 -3.48
C ARG A 91 -6.59 7.89 -3.16
N LEU A 92 -6.22 7.72 -1.89
CA LEU A 92 -4.82 7.75 -1.45
C LEU A 92 -4.01 6.61 -2.06
N PHE A 93 -4.57 5.40 -2.07
CA PHE A 93 -3.93 4.24 -2.68
C PHE A 93 -3.62 4.49 -4.16
N MET A 94 -4.61 4.94 -4.95
CA MET A 94 -4.42 5.24 -6.37
C MET A 94 -3.45 6.40 -6.61
N ALA A 95 -3.42 7.40 -5.73
CA ALA A 95 -2.52 8.55 -5.87
C ALA A 95 -1.05 8.19 -5.57
N ARG A 96 -0.81 7.21 -4.69
CA ARG A 96 0.53 6.84 -4.22
C ARG A 96 1.12 5.65 -4.96
N VAL A 97 0.28 4.71 -5.37
CA VAL A 97 0.67 3.52 -6.15
C VAL A 97 0.55 3.89 -7.62
N SER A 98 1.65 4.40 -8.18
CA SER A 98 1.69 4.87 -9.56
C SER A 98 1.97 3.73 -10.53
N VAL A 99 1.21 3.69 -11.62
CA VAL A 99 1.46 2.81 -12.76
C VAL A 99 2.64 3.39 -13.56
N VAL A 100 3.62 2.56 -13.91
CA VAL A 100 4.65 2.95 -14.88
C VAL A 100 3.99 3.11 -16.25
N PRO A 101 4.03 4.28 -16.89
CA PRO A 101 3.70 4.37 -18.29
C PRO A 101 4.83 3.71 -19.10
N GLY A 102 4.54 2.62 -19.81
CA GLY A 102 5.39 2.17 -20.93
C GLY A 102 6.34 1.00 -20.71
N THR A 103 5.85 -0.17 -20.28
CA THR A 103 6.41 -1.47 -20.74
C THR A 103 5.73 -1.89 -22.04
N GLY A 104 5.73 -0.99 -23.01
CA GLY A 104 5.51 -1.32 -24.42
C GLY A 104 6.87 -1.39 -25.08
N VAL A 105 7.44 -2.59 -25.14
CA VAL A 105 8.43 -2.96 -26.16
C VAL A 105 7.71 -3.65 -27.30
#